data_AF-A0A2C5PRD8-F1
#
_entry.id   AF-A0A2C5PRD8-F1
#
_cell.length_a   1.000
_cell.length_b   1.000
_cell.length_c   1.000
_cell.angle_alpha   90.00
_cell.angle_beta   90.00
_cell.angle_gamma   90.00
#
_symmetry.space_group_name_H-M   'P 1'
#
loop_
_entity.id
_entity.type
_entity.pdbx_description
1 polymer ?
#
loop_
_entity_poly.entity_id
_entity_poly.type
_entity_poly.pdbx_seq_one_letter_code
_entity_poly.pdbx_strand_id
1 'polypeptide(L)'
;MTTYTSEMRKSLVSEEDVDILKIMAHPIRLQIVNELSTRKTCNVTQLTELLNIPQSTVSQHLSKMKGKVLRAERRGLEIYYH
;
A
#
# COMPACT_ATOMS: atom_id res chain seq x y z
N MET A 1 5.74 -35.37 -32.41
CA MET A 1 5.76 -33.98 -32.89
C MET A 1 4.53 -33.29 -32.33
N THR A 2 4.66 -32.69 -31.14
CA THR A 2 3.62 -31.86 -30.51
C THR A 2 4.34 -30.66 -29.92
N THR A 3 4.29 -29.54 -30.64
CA THR A 3 4.81 -28.25 -30.22
C THR A 3 3.96 -27.75 -29.06
N TYR A 4 4.50 -27.82 -27.84
CA TYR A 4 4.02 -27.05 -26.71
C TYR A 4 4.45 -25.60 -26.90
N THR A 5 3.62 -24.82 -27.60
CA THR A 5 3.76 -23.37 -27.58
C THR A 5 3.22 -22.87 -26.25
N SER A 6 4.09 -22.90 -25.24
CA SER A 6 3.90 -22.09 -24.03
C SER A 6 3.95 -20.62 -24.47
N GLU A 7 2.79 -20.04 -24.76
CA GLU A 7 2.62 -18.60 -24.85
C GLU A 7 3.06 -17.98 -23.53
N MET A 8 4.31 -17.50 -23.49
CA MET A 8 4.75 -16.58 -22.46
C MET A 8 3.92 -15.31 -22.63
N ARG A 9 2.84 -15.18 -21.84
CA ARG A 9 2.16 -13.90 -21.65
C ARG A 9 3.20 -12.89 -21.22
N LYS A 10 3.59 -12.01 -22.15
CA LYS A 10 4.41 -10.85 -21.85
C LYS A 10 3.58 -9.96 -20.91
N SER A 11 3.89 -9.97 -19.62
CA SER A 11 3.31 -9.01 -18.68
C SER A 11 3.86 -7.64 -19.07
N LEU A 12 3.07 -6.87 -19.80
CA LEU A 12 3.39 -5.48 -20.09
C LEU A 12 3.23 -4.71 -18.77
N VAL A 13 4.35 -4.25 -18.22
CA VAL A 13 4.33 -3.32 -17.08
C VAL A 13 3.76 -2.00 -17.58
N SER A 14 2.68 -1.55 -16.97
CA SER A 14 2.02 -0.29 -17.29
C SER A 14 2.67 0.88 -16.54
N GLU A 15 2.42 2.11 -17.00
CA GLU A 15 2.83 3.31 -16.25
C GLU A 15 2.19 3.37 -14.85
N GLU A 16 0.99 2.81 -14.70
CA GLU A 16 0.30 2.72 -13.40
C GLU A 16 1.05 1.80 -12.42
N ASP A 17 1.57 0.66 -12.90
CA ASP A 17 2.41 -0.24 -12.10
C ASP A 17 3.68 0.48 -11.60
N VAL A 18 4.31 1.25 -12.49
CA VAL A 18 5.50 2.03 -12.18
C VAL A 18 5.19 3.12 -11.15
N ASP A 19 4.05 3.79 -11.28
CA ASP A 19 3.64 4.84 -10.35
C ASP A 19 3.29 4.30 -8.96
N ILE A 20 2.68 3.12 -8.86
CA ILE A 20 2.47 2.41 -7.59
C ILE A 20 3.81 2.17 -6.90
N LEU A 21 4.81 1.67 -7.64
CA LEU A 21 6.16 1.43 -7.10
C LEU A 21 6.84 2.72 -6.64
N LYS A 22 6.75 3.82 -7.41
CA LYS A 22 7.25 5.14 -6.98
C LYS A 22 6.57 5.63 -5.70
N ILE A 23 5.28 5.35 -5.54
CA ILE A 23 4.54 5.68 -4.32
C ILE A 23 4.90 4.75 -3.16
N MET A 24 5.32 3.52 -3.40
CA MET A 24 5.76 2.64 -2.32
C MET A 24 7.20 2.91 -1.89
N ALA A 25 8.06 3.40 -2.78
CA ALA A 25 9.49 3.65 -2.56
C ALA A 25 9.80 4.79 -1.57
N HIS A 26 9.39 4.64 -0.31
CA HIS A 26 9.81 5.45 0.83
C HIS A 26 9.82 4.55 2.07
N PRO A 27 10.84 4.65 2.96
CA PRO A 27 10.98 3.75 4.11
C PRO A 27 9.70 3.64 4.95
N ILE A 28 9.11 4.77 5.34
CA ILE A 28 7.88 4.79 6.14
C ILE A 28 6.68 4.18 5.41
N ARG A 29 6.58 4.35 4.08
CA ARG A 29 5.46 3.81 3.30
C ARG A 29 5.57 2.29 3.20
N LEU A 30 6.78 1.76 3.06
CA LEU A 30 7.02 0.31 3.13
C LEU A 30 6.73 -0.26 4.52
N GLN A 31 7.08 0.46 5.59
CA GLN A 31 6.72 0.03 6.95
C GLN A 31 5.20 -0.01 7.15
N ILE A 32 4.45 1.00 6.66
CA ILE A 32 2.97 0.97 6.68
C ILE A 32 2.44 -0.27 5.96
N VAL A 33 2.95 -0.57 4.76
CA VAL A 33 2.55 -1.76 4.00
C VAL A 33 2.86 -3.05 4.78
N ASN A 34 4.03 -3.13 5.43
CA ASN A 34 4.41 -4.28 6.23
C ASN A 34 3.48 -4.50 7.44
N GLU A 35 3.14 -3.43 8.16
CA GLU A 35 2.20 -3.49 9.28
C GLU A 35 0.81 -3.92 8.81
N LEU A 36 0.31 -3.37 7.69
CA LEU A 36 -0.99 -3.73 7.13
C LEU A 36 -1.02 -5.16 6.56
N SER A 37 0.07 -5.63 5.97
CA SER A 37 0.20 -7.03 5.51
C SER A 37 0.05 -8.01 6.68
N THR A 38 0.65 -7.67 7.82
CA THR A 38 0.64 -8.46 9.06
C THR A 38 -0.72 -8.39 9.77
N ARG A 39 -1.27 -7.18 9.95
CA ARG A 39 -2.45 -6.92 10.80
C ARG A 39 -3.77 -6.87 10.04
N LYS A 40 -3.75 -6.90 8.71
CA LYS A 40 -4.87 -6.77 7.77
C LYS A 40 -5.54 -5.41 7.72
N THR A 41 -5.66 -4.70 8.85
CA THR A 41 -6.18 -3.34 8.86
C THR A 41 -5.70 -2.55 10.07
N CYS A 42 -5.46 -1.25 9.89
CA CYS A 42 -5.13 -0.31 10.96
C CYS A 42 -5.72 1.07 10.69
N ASN A 43 -6.07 1.81 11.74
CA ASN A 43 -6.38 3.24 11.66
C ASN A 43 -5.10 4.09 11.84
N VAL A 44 -5.23 5.43 11.69
CA VAL A 44 -4.09 6.36 11.79
C VAL A 44 -3.43 6.32 13.16
N THR A 45 -4.21 6.24 14.25
CA THR A 45 -3.70 6.20 15.62
C THR A 45 -2.87 4.95 15.87
N GLN A 46 -3.40 3.78 15.48
CA GLN A 46 -2.68 2.51 15.58
C GLN A 46 -1.37 2.54 14.79
N LEU A 47 -1.37 3.04 13.56
CA LEU A 47 -0.13 3.16 12.78
C LEU A 47 0.86 4.14 13.41
N THR A 48 0.39 5.21 14.03
CA THR A 48 1.22 6.19 14.77
C THR A 48 1.94 5.52 15.94
N GLU A 49 1.22 4.72 16.72
CA GLU A 49 1.78 3.95 17.84
C GLU A 49 2.78 2.89 17.36
N LEU A 50 2.45 2.16 16.28
CA LEU A 50 3.29 1.10 15.73
C LEU A 50 4.59 1.61 15.12
N LEU A 51 4.52 2.70 14.37
CA LEU A 51 5.67 3.30 13.69
C LEU A 51 6.48 4.21 14.62
N ASN A 52 5.91 4.60 15.76
CA ASN A 52 6.50 5.53 16.74
C ASN A 52 7.00 6.83 16.10
N ILE A 53 6.17 7.43 15.25
CA ILE A 53 6.42 8.72 14.57
C ILE A 53 5.20 9.63 14.70
N PRO A 54 5.30 10.95 14.45
CA PRO A 54 4.18 11.86 14.59
C PRO A 54 2.97 11.49 13.72
N GLN A 55 1.77 11.63 14.30
CA GLN A 55 0.51 11.33 13.61
C GLN A 55 0.33 12.12 12.31
N SER A 56 0.81 13.37 12.27
CA SER A 56 0.78 14.22 11.07
C SER A 56 1.63 13.62 9.94
N THR A 57 2.80 13.06 10.27
CA THR A 57 3.68 12.36 9.32
C THR A 57 3.01 11.09 8.78
N VAL A 58 2.42 10.27 9.65
CA VAL A 58 1.65 9.08 9.24
C VAL A 58 0.49 9.48 8.32
N SER A 59 -0.29 10.48 8.72
CA SER A 59 -1.43 10.99 7.94
C SER A 59 -1.01 11.48 6.56
N GLN A 60 0.14 12.16 6.46
CA GLN A 60 0.67 12.63 5.19
C GLN A 60 1.07 11.47 4.27
N HIS A 61 1.71 10.42 4.80
CA HIS A 61 2.03 9.22 4.03
C HIS A 61 0.77 8.48 3.57
N LEU A 62 -0.19 8.26 4.48
CA LEU A 62 -1.45 7.61 4.17
C LEU A 62 -2.24 8.37 3.10
N SER A 63 -2.24 9.70 3.15
CA SER A 63 -2.92 10.53 2.14
C SER A 63 -2.31 10.37 0.74
N LYS A 64 -0.99 10.18 0.64
CA LYS A 64 -0.31 9.92 -0.64
C LYS A 64 -0.56 8.51 -1.19
N MET A 65 -0.85 7.55 -0.31
CA MET A 65 -1.03 6.13 -0.65
C MET A 65 -2.50 5.74 -0.85
N LYS A 66 -3.43 6.43 -0.19
CA LYS A 66 -4.87 6.16 -0.24
C LYS A 66 -5.40 6.24 -1.67
N GLY A 67 -6.15 5.22 -2.08
CA GLY A 67 -6.76 5.13 -3.40
C GLY A 67 -5.78 4.75 -4.52
N LYS A 68 -4.50 4.50 -4.19
CA LYS A 68 -3.47 4.06 -5.15
C LYS A 68 -2.84 2.75 -4.71
N VAL A 69 -2.27 2.75 -3.51
CA VAL A 69 -1.63 1.58 -2.89
C VAL A 69 -2.53 0.98 -1.82
N LEU A 70 -3.22 1.84 -1.05
CA LEU A 70 -4.04 1.42 0.08
C LEU A 70 -5.50 1.69 -0.20
N ARG A 71 -6.36 0.75 0.21
CA ARG A 71 -7.78 1.00 0.33
C ARG A 71 -8.07 1.60 1.72
N ALA A 72 -9.20 2.27 1.83
CA ALA A 72 -9.59 2.94 3.05
C ALA A 72 -11.10 2.88 3.24
N GLU A 73 -11.52 2.52 4.44
CA GLU A 73 -12.92 2.41 4.85
C GLU A 73 -13.16 3.31 6.07
N ARG A 74 -14.30 4.03 6.07
CA ARG A 74 -14.69 4.85 7.21
C ARG A 74 -15.53 4.03 8.19
N ARG A 75 -15.12 4.00 9.46
CA ARG A 75 -15.84 3.36 10.56
C ARG A 75 -16.10 4.41 11.65
N GLY A 76 -17.28 5.04 11.59
CA GLY A 76 -17.64 6.17 12.46
C GLY A 76 -16.77 7.41 12.18
N LEU A 77 -16.01 7.84 13.19
CA LEU A 77 -15.09 8.98 13.09
C LEU A 77 -13.70 8.58 12.56
N GLU A 78 -13.40 7.28 12.50
CA GLU A 78 -12.08 6.77 12.13
C GLU A 78 -12.04 6.28 10.69
N ILE A 79 -10.84 6.31 10.10
CA ILE A 79 -10.55 5.71 8.79
C ILE A 79 -9.59 4.56 9.01
N TYR A 80 -9.97 3.39 8.51
CA TYR A 80 -9.19 2.15 8.54
C TYR A 80 -8.62 1.88 7.16
N TYR A 81 -7.33 1.56 7.12
CA TYR A 81 -6.59 1.27 5.89
C TYR A 81 -6.33 -0.23 5.78
N HIS A 82 -6.24 -0.73 4.55
CA HIS A 82 -5.96 -2.12 4.21
C HIS A 82 -5.26 -2.22 2.85
#